data_AF-A0A2M6Y2Y9-F1
#
_entry.id   AF-A0A2M6Y2Y9-F1
#
_cell.length_a   1.000
_cell.length_b   1.000
_cell.length_c   1.000
_cell.angle_alpha   90.00
_cell.angle_beta   90.00
_cell.angle_gamma   90.00
#
_symmetry.space_group_name_H-M   'P 1'
#
loop_
_entity.id
_entity.type
_entity.pdbx_description
1 polymer ?
#
loop_
_entity_poly.entity_id
_entity_poly.type
_entity_poly.pdbx_seq_one_letter_code
_entity_poly.pdbx_strand_id
1 'polypeptide(L)'
;HEVGLRDGLQMESRVVPLEKKAAWLSGLLESGIDIVQAGSFVHPVKVPQMADTDELFRRFTAEKKSPAILSGLVLNEKGLERGLACGVEMFCLGASASETHSKKNTGMGTDEAVQRIIGAAKSALSAGKKVQVSVQSAFGCGFEGPIPEERVLKMVRAYVEAGLLNISLAD
;
A
#
# COMPACT_ATOMS: atom_id res chain seq x y z
N HIS A 1 -9.47 -7.64 -5.10
CA HIS A 1 -8.36 -7.16 -4.26
C HIS A 1 -8.89 -7.03 -2.85
N GLU A 2 -8.57 -7.99 -1.99
CA GLU A 2 -8.98 -8.00 -0.58
C GLU A 2 -7.98 -7.20 0.26
N VAL A 3 -8.47 -6.36 1.16
CA VAL A 3 -7.64 -5.41 1.92
C VAL A 3 -7.81 -5.54 3.44
N GLY A 4 -8.69 -6.42 3.94
CA GLY A 4 -9.02 -6.55 5.35
C GLY A 4 -7.83 -6.79 6.27
N LEU A 5 -6.84 -7.59 5.84
CA LEU A 5 -5.62 -7.86 6.61
C LEU A 5 -4.70 -6.64 6.77
N ARG A 6 -4.84 -5.63 5.91
CA ARG A 6 -4.09 -4.38 5.99
C ARG A 6 -4.98 -3.26 6.47
N ASP A 7 -5.91 -2.82 5.63
CA ASP A 7 -6.72 -1.62 5.86
C ASP A 7 -7.69 -1.82 7.03
N GLY A 8 -8.39 -2.96 7.07
CA GLY A 8 -9.27 -3.31 8.17
C GLY A 8 -8.52 -3.38 9.49
N LEU A 9 -7.49 -4.23 9.58
CA LEU A 9 -6.72 -4.39 10.81
C LEU A 9 -6.00 -3.12 11.27
N GLN A 10 -5.62 -2.23 10.35
CA GLN A 10 -4.98 -0.97 10.72
C GLN A 10 -5.93 -0.02 11.46
N MET A 11 -7.24 -0.11 11.21
CA MET A 11 -8.26 0.72 11.89
C MET A 11 -8.74 0.11 13.21
N GLU A 12 -8.37 -1.14 13.50
CA GLU A 12 -8.76 -1.81 14.73
C GLU A 12 -7.97 -1.31 15.94
N SER A 13 -8.71 -1.13 17.05
CA SER A 13 -8.13 -0.70 18.33
C SER A 13 -7.19 -1.74 18.95
N ARG A 14 -7.37 -3.02 18.61
CA ARG A 14 -6.61 -4.14 19.15
C ARG A 14 -5.61 -4.66 18.14
N VAL A 15 -4.38 -4.86 18.59
CA VAL A 15 -3.37 -5.55 17.79
C VAL A 15 -3.72 -7.04 17.72
N VAL A 16 -4.03 -7.51 16.52
CA VAL A 16 -4.28 -8.94 16.30
C VAL A 16 -2.95 -9.70 16.31
N PRO A 17 -2.83 -10.84 17.02
CA PRO A 17 -1.63 -11.66 17.01
C PRO A 17 -1.31 -12.23 15.62
N LEU A 18 -0.02 -12.38 15.33
CA LEU A 18 0.49 -12.88 14.05
C LEU A 18 -0.16 -14.21 13.63
N GLU A 19 -0.26 -15.19 14.53
CA GLU A 19 -0.83 -16.50 14.22
C GLU A 19 -2.28 -16.41 13.74
N LYS A 20 -3.04 -15.44 14.26
CA LYS A 20 -4.42 -15.21 13.82
C LYS A 20 -4.46 -14.56 12.43
N LYS A 21 -3.56 -13.61 12.15
CA LYS A 21 -3.41 -13.02 10.81
C LYS A 21 -2.98 -14.06 9.78
N ALA A 22 -2.06 -14.96 10.15
CA ALA A 22 -1.61 -16.06 9.32
C ALA A 22 -2.78 -17.02 8.99
N ALA A 23 -3.56 -17.44 10.00
CA ALA A 23 -4.73 -18.28 9.79
C ALA A 23 -5.75 -17.65 8.82
N TRP A 24 -6.01 -16.35 8.97
CA TRP A 24 -6.88 -15.62 8.05
C TRP A 24 -6.29 -15.50 6.64
N LEU A 25 -5.00 -15.22 6.51
CA LEU A 25 -4.35 -15.16 5.21
C LEU A 25 -4.43 -16.50 4.50
N SER A 26 -4.16 -17.62 5.18
CA SER A 26 -4.34 -18.96 4.60
C SER A 26 -5.76 -19.17 4.09
N GLY A 27 -6.78 -18.84 4.88
CA GLY A 27 -8.18 -18.95 4.44
C GLY A 27 -8.52 -18.07 3.23
N LEU A 28 -7.97 -16.86 3.16
CA LEU A 28 -8.13 -15.97 1.99
C LEU A 28 -7.41 -16.52 0.75
N LEU A 29 -6.27 -17.18 0.91
CA LEU A 29 -5.53 -17.78 -0.20
C LEU A 29 -6.22 -19.05 -0.74
N GLU A 30 -7.01 -19.73 0.09
CA GLU A 30 -7.82 -20.89 -0.27
C GLU A 30 -9.19 -20.53 -0.88
N SER A 31 -9.69 -19.31 -0.65
CA SER A 31 -11.01 -18.88 -1.13
C SER A 31 -11.06 -18.55 -2.63
N GLY A 32 -9.91 -18.48 -3.30
CA GLY A 32 -9.79 -18.14 -4.73
C GLY A 32 -9.69 -16.64 -5.02
N ILE A 33 -9.41 -15.80 -4.02
CA ILE A 33 -9.16 -14.36 -4.22
C ILE A 33 -7.84 -14.16 -4.97
N ASP A 34 -7.85 -13.35 -6.03
CA ASP A 34 -6.66 -13.12 -6.88
C ASP A 34 -5.55 -12.27 -6.25
N ILE A 35 -5.93 -11.31 -5.40
CA ILE A 35 -5.01 -10.35 -4.79
C ILE A 35 -5.41 -10.11 -3.35
N VAL A 36 -4.49 -10.37 -2.44
CA VAL A 36 -4.65 -10.10 -1.00
C VAL A 36 -3.61 -9.09 -0.57
N GLN A 37 -4.05 -8.00 0.07
CA GLN A 37 -3.15 -7.05 0.70
C GLN A 37 -2.84 -7.51 2.12
N ALA A 38 -1.71 -8.19 2.28
CA ALA A 38 -1.39 -8.92 3.51
C ALA A 38 -0.87 -8.01 4.64
N GLY A 39 -0.40 -6.80 4.33
CA GLY A 39 0.08 -5.88 5.35
C GLY A 39 0.69 -4.59 4.80
N SER A 40 1.34 -3.83 5.69
CA SER A 40 1.90 -2.52 5.41
C SER A 40 3.30 -2.36 6.01
N PHE A 41 4.27 -1.95 5.19
CA PHE A 41 5.66 -1.71 5.60
C PHE A 41 5.85 -0.30 6.18
N VAL A 42 4.91 0.10 7.02
CA VAL A 42 4.95 1.35 7.80
C VAL A 42 5.84 1.19 9.04
N HIS A 43 6.01 2.28 9.78
CA HIS A 43 6.80 2.27 11.00
C HIS A 43 6.08 1.48 12.10
N PRO A 44 6.66 0.37 12.61
CA PRO A 44 5.96 -0.56 13.52
C PRO A 44 5.53 0.10 14.84
N VAL A 45 6.29 1.09 15.33
CA VAL A 45 5.90 1.84 16.54
C VAL A 45 4.72 2.79 16.29
N LYS A 46 4.59 3.35 15.08
CA LYS A 46 3.49 4.27 14.75
C LYS A 46 2.21 3.52 14.42
N VAL A 47 2.34 2.32 13.85
CA VAL A 47 1.23 1.46 13.45
C VAL A 47 1.51 0.03 13.96
N PRO A 48 1.30 -0.22 15.27
CA PRO A 48 1.62 -1.52 15.89
C PRO A 48 0.83 -2.67 15.30
N GLN A 49 -0.34 -2.41 14.71
CA GLN A 49 -1.16 -3.39 14.00
C GLN A 49 -0.41 -4.05 12.83
N MET A 50 0.59 -3.37 12.26
CA MET A 50 1.34 -3.81 11.08
C MET A 50 2.78 -4.23 11.40
N ALA A 51 3.16 -4.33 12.67
CA ALA A 51 4.54 -4.56 13.08
C ALA A 51 5.11 -5.91 12.63
N ASP A 52 4.26 -6.92 12.47
CA ASP A 52 4.55 -8.30 12.09
C ASP A 52 4.43 -8.56 10.58
N THR A 53 4.23 -7.50 9.76
CA THR A 53 4.10 -7.61 8.30
C THR A 53 5.27 -8.37 7.68
N ASP A 54 6.50 -8.05 8.05
CA ASP A 54 7.71 -8.66 7.48
C ASP A 54 7.74 -10.18 7.71
N GLU A 55 7.32 -10.62 8.90
CA GLU A 55 7.25 -12.04 9.24
C GLU A 55 6.13 -12.75 8.49
N LEU A 56 4.95 -12.14 8.40
CA LEU A 56 3.83 -12.68 7.65
C LEU A 56 4.20 -12.88 6.17
N PHE A 57 4.83 -11.90 5.53
CA PHE A 57 5.28 -12.06 4.15
C PHE A 57 6.31 -13.18 4.01
N ARG A 58 7.35 -13.22 4.85
CA ARG A 58 8.37 -14.30 4.77
C ARG A 58 7.76 -15.69 4.89
N ARG A 59 6.80 -15.89 5.80
CA ARG A 59 6.12 -17.19 5.98
C ARG A 59 5.35 -17.61 4.73
N PHE A 60 4.64 -16.68 4.09
CA PHE A 60 3.72 -17.01 2.99
C PHE A 60 4.36 -16.94 1.60
N THR A 61 5.48 -16.24 1.43
CA THR A 61 6.21 -16.17 0.15
C THR A 61 7.19 -17.33 -0.03
N ALA A 62 7.76 -17.87 1.06
CA ALA A 62 8.71 -18.98 1.00
C ALA A 62 8.08 -20.30 0.50
N GLU A 63 6.84 -20.59 0.89
CA GLU A 63 6.11 -21.82 0.55
C GLU A 63 4.79 -21.52 -0.16
N LYS A 64 4.79 -20.54 -1.06
CA LYS A 64 3.56 -20.06 -1.68
C LYS A 64 2.92 -21.13 -2.58
N LYS A 65 1.78 -21.66 -2.14
CA LYS A 65 0.99 -22.69 -2.87
C LYS A 65 -0.17 -22.11 -3.70
N SER A 66 -0.66 -20.93 -3.34
CA SER A 66 -1.79 -20.28 -4.03
C SER A 66 -1.28 -19.38 -5.16
N PRO A 67 -2.00 -19.25 -6.30
CA PRO A 67 -1.65 -18.29 -7.35
C PRO A 67 -1.92 -16.83 -6.95
N ALA A 68 -2.65 -16.59 -5.87
CA ALA A 68 -3.06 -15.26 -5.43
C ALA A 68 -1.88 -14.34 -5.12
N ILE A 69 -1.88 -13.11 -5.62
CA ILE A 69 -0.80 -12.13 -5.45
C ILE A 69 -0.83 -11.57 -4.04
N LEU A 70 0.31 -11.63 -3.34
CA LEU A 70 0.49 -10.98 -2.05
C LEU A 70 0.98 -9.54 -2.26
N SER A 71 0.11 -8.59 -1.93
CA SER A 71 0.39 -7.16 -2.05
C SER A 71 0.66 -6.51 -0.70
N GLY A 72 1.58 -5.54 -0.67
CA GLY A 72 1.96 -4.81 0.54
C GLY A 72 1.93 -3.31 0.33
N LEU A 73 1.40 -2.57 1.32
CA LEU A 73 1.42 -1.11 1.31
C LEU A 73 2.81 -0.60 1.67
N VAL A 74 3.33 0.34 0.88
CA VAL A 74 4.59 1.03 1.10
C VAL A 74 4.37 2.53 0.93
N LEU A 75 4.96 3.33 1.82
CA LEU A 75 4.86 4.80 1.78
C LEU A 75 6.22 5.50 1.61
N ASN A 76 7.31 4.74 1.58
CA ASN A 76 8.68 5.27 1.43
C ASN A 76 9.66 4.18 1.00
N GLU A 77 10.88 4.58 0.64
CA GLU A 77 11.96 3.70 0.16
C GLU A 77 12.35 2.62 1.17
N LYS A 78 12.43 2.95 2.47
CA LYS A 78 12.75 1.96 3.51
C LYS A 78 11.69 0.85 3.60
N GLY A 79 10.41 1.22 3.44
CA GLY A 79 9.32 0.24 3.35
C GLY A 79 9.41 -0.62 2.09
N LEU A 80 9.85 -0.04 0.97
CA LEU A 80 10.07 -0.77 -0.28
C LEU A 80 11.19 -1.80 -0.12
N GLU A 81 12.33 -1.39 0.42
CA GLU A 81 13.48 -2.27 0.70
C GLU A 81 13.07 -3.45 1.60
N ARG A 82 12.35 -3.19 2.69
CA ARG A 82 11.83 -4.23 3.58
C ARG A 82 10.90 -5.20 2.85
N GLY A 83 9.98 -4.68 2.05
CA GLY A 83 9.05 -5.52 1.29
C GLY A 83 9.74 -6.35 0.21
N LEU A 84 10.76 -5.80 -0.47
CA LEU A 84 11.58 -6.54 -1.41
C LEU A 84 12.30 -7.70 -0.73
N ALA A 85 12.89 -7.45 0.44
CA ALA A 85 13.56 -8.48 1.25
C ALA A 85 12.61 -9.57 1.76
N CYS A 86 11.31 -9.29 1.89
CA CYS A 86 10.30 -10.25 2.36
C CYS A 86 9.57 -10.98 1.21
N GLY A 87 9.93 -10.68 -0.05
CA GLY A 87 9.35 -11.37 -1.21
C GLY A 87 7.98 -10.85 -1.65
N VAL A 88 7.60 -9.63 -1.28
CA VAL A 88 6.35 -8.98 -1.77
C VAL A 88 6.30 -9.06 -3.30
N GLU A 89 5.13 -9.39 -3.84
CA GLU A 89 4.93 -9.55 -5.29
C GLU A 89 4.35 -8.29 -5.93
N MET A 90 3.55 -7.55 -5.16
CA MET A 90 2.90 -6.33 -5.60
C MET A 90 3.00 -5.23 -4.55
N PHE A 91 3.49 -4.06 -4.95
CA PHE A 91 3.56 -2.90 -4.08
C PHE A 91 2.39 -1.97 -4.33
N CYS A 92 1.65 -1.67 -3.28
CA CYS A 92 0.67 -0.60 -3.26
C CYS A 92 1.37 0.65 -2.71
N LEU A 93 1.42 1.71 -3.50
CA LEU A 93 2.08 2.97 -3.19
C LEU A 93 1.04 4.08 -3.30
N GLY A 94 1.07 5.10 -2.45
CA GLY A 94 0.02 6.11 -2.47
C GLY A 94 0.50 7.51 -2.10
N ALA A 95 -0.08 8.51 -2.76
CA ALA A 95 0.05 9.92 -2.40
C ALA A 95 -1.34 10.51 -2.15
N SER A 96 -1.42 11.50 -1.26
CA SER A 96 -2.66 12.17 -0.90
C SER A 96 -2.92 13.35 -1.83
N ALA A 97 -4.14 13.47 -2.34
CA ALA A 97 -4.58 14.66 -3.08
C ALA A 97 -4.85 15.87 -2.15
N SER A 98 -5.01 15.64 -0.85
CA SER A 98 -5.05 16.71 0.14
C SER A 98 -3.65 17.11 0.59
N GLU A 99 -3.35 18.41 0.54
CA GLU A 99 -2.06 18.99 0.96
C GLU A 99 -1.84 18.82 2.46
N THR A 100 -2.86 19.14 3.24
CA THR A 100 -2.82 19.02 4.72
C THR A 100 -2.63 17.57 5.13
N HIS A 101 -3.36 16.64 4.51
CA HIS A 101 -3.22 15.22 4.80
C HIS A 101 -1.84 14.68 4.37
N SER A 102 -1.35 15.08 3.19
CA SER A 102 -0.02 14.72 2.70
C SER A 102 1.07 15.18 3.68
N LYS A 103 1.04 16.45 4.09
CA LYS A 103 2.02 17.02 5.02
C LYS A 103 1.96 16.37 6.40
N LYS A 104 0.77 16.07 6.93
CA LYS A 104 0.63 15.39 8.22
C LYS A 104 1.17 13.96 8.20
N ASN A 105 0.93 13.22 7.13
CA ASN A 105 1.32 11.81 7.06
C ASN A 105 2.77 11.60 6.61
N THR A 106 3.25 12.44 5.68
CA THR A 106 4.53 12.22 4.99
C THR A 106 5.54 13.35 5.21
N GLY A 107 5.11 14.50 5.73
CA GLY A 107 5.93 15.71 5.85
C GLY A 107 6.13 16.49 4.55
N MET A 108 5.56 16.02 3.43
CA MET A 108 5.76 16.57 2.09
C MET A 108 4.45 17.07 1.48
N GLY A 109 4.55 18.03 0.56
CA GLY A 109 3.42 18.47 -0.26
C GLY A 109 2.95 17.38 -1.24
N THR A 110 1.77 17.55 -1.82
CA THR A 110 1.17 16.54 -2.72
C THR A 110 2.05 16.27 -3.93
N ASP A 111 2.53 17.33 -4.60
CA ASP A 111 3.36 17.20 -5.81
C ASP A 111 4.69 16.48 -5.52
N GLU A 112 5.32 16.79 -4.39
CA GLU A 112 6.56 16.14 -3.94
C GLU A 112 6.31 14.66 -3.60
N ALA A 113 5.22 14.36 -2.90
CA ALA A 113 4.82 12.99 -2.60
C ALA A 113 4.57 12.18 -3.88
N VAL A 114 3.92 12.76 -4.90
CA VAL A 114 3.70 12.10 -6.20
C VAL A 114 5.02 11.72 -6.86
N GLN A 115 5.99 12.64 -6.94
CA GLN A 115 7.29 12.35 -7.55
C GLN A 115 8.04 11.25 -6.80
N ARG A 116 7.98 11.26 -5.46
CA ARG A 116 8.58 10.21 -4.64
C ARG A 116 7.92 8.85 -4.87
N ILE A 117 6.59 8.80 -4.97
CA ILE A 117 5.86 7.58 -5.29
C ILE A 117 6.20 7.06 -6.68
N ILE A 118 6.34 7.93 -7.68
CA ILE A 118 6.80 7.56 -9.02
C ILE A 118 8.19 6.92 -8.97
N GLY A 119 9.13 7.52 -8.22
CA GLY A 119 10.47 6.95 -8.03
C GLY A 119 10.43 5.55 -7.41
N ALA A 120 9.72 5.39 -6.30
CA ALA A 120 9.56 4.10 -5.62
C ALA A 120 8.88 3.05 -6.51
N ALA A 121 7.85 3.44 -7.26
CA ALA A 121 7.15 2.58 -8.20
C ALA A 121 8.08 2.07 -9.32
N LYS A 122 8.90 2.96 -9.91
CA LYS A 122 9.89 2.57 -10.91
C LYS A 122 10.92 1.61 -10.34
N SER A 123 11.39 1.83 -9.12
CA SER A 123 12.31 0.91 -8.45
C SER A 123 11.69 -0.48 -8.23
N ALA A 124 10.42 -0.55 -7.81
CA ALA A 124 9.70 -1.82 -7.69
C ALA A 124 9.54 -2.54 -9.04
N LEU A 125 9.18 -1.82 -10.10
CA LEU A 125 9.05 -2.37 -11.46
C LEU A 125 10.40 -2.92 -11.96
N SER A 126 11.49 -2.18 -11.77
CA SER A 126 12.85 -2.61 -12.13
C SER A 126 13.29 -3.86 -11.36
N ALA A 127 12.76 -4.10 -10.16
CA ALA A 127 12.97 -5.32 -9.39
C ALA A 127 12.03 -6.48 -9.81
N GLY A 128 11.29 -6.34 -10.91
CA GLY A 128 10.38 -7.36 -11.44
C GLY A 128 9.07 -7.51 -10.66
N LYS A 129 8.70 -6.50 -9.86
CA LYS A 129 7.51 -6.53 -9.00
C LYS A 129 6.35 -5.80 -9.64
N LYS A 130 5.12 -6.20 -9.30
CA LYS A 130 3.92 -5.47 -9.72
C LYS A 130 3.75 -4.22 -8.88
N VAL A 131 3.13 -3.19 -9.45
CA VAL A 131 2.85 -1.94 -8.74
C VAL A 131 1.40 -1.53 -8.94
N GLN A 132 0.80 -1.00 -7.89
CA GLN A 132 -0.40 -0.17 -7.94
C GLN A 132 -0.08 1.15 -7.25
N VAL A 133 -0.36 2.26 -7.93
CA VAL A 133 -0.31 3.58 -7.31
C VAL A 133 -1.71 4.01 -6.91
N SER A 134 -1.82 4.84 -5.88
CA SER A 134 -3.11 5.35 -5.42
C SER A 134 -3.10 6.85 -5.19
N VAL A 135 -4.25 7.46 -5.51
CA VAL A 135 -4.60 8.81 -5.10
C VAL A 135 -5.50 8.69 -3.88
N GLN A 136 -4.99 9.05 -2.71
CA GLN A 136 -5.74 9.08 -1.46
C GLN A 136 -6.51 10.38 -1.31
N SER A 137 -7.66 10.37 -0.64
CA SER A 137 -8.52 11.54 -0.51
C SER A 137 -8.92 12.11 -1.88
N ALA A 138 -9.22 11.23 -2.83
CA ALA A 138 -9.57 11.61 -4.20
C ALA A 138 -10.94 12.30 -4.27
N PHE A 139 -11.89 11.89 -3.41
CA PHE A 139 -13.26 12.42 -3.45
C PHE A 139 -13.58 13.33 -2.24
N GLY A 140 -12.74 13.32 -1.22
CA GLY A 140 -12.82 14.25 -0.10
C GLY A 140 -11.69 14.05 0.89
N CYS A 141 -11.49 15.03 1.76
CA CYS A 141 -10.54 14.94 2.85
C CYS A 141 -11.20 15.39 4.14
N GLY A 142 -11.05 14.63 5.23
CA GLY A 142 -11.55 15.02 6.55
C GLY A 142 -10.93 16.32 7.10
N PHE A 143 -9.83 16.80 6.51
CA PHE A 143 -9.19 18.07 6.89
C PHE A 143 -9.58 19.24 5.99
N GLU A 144 -9.62 19.04 4.67
CA GLU A 144 -9.79 20.11 3.68
C GLU A 144 -11.20 20.16 3.08
N GLY A 145 -12.03 19.15 3.38
CA GLY A 145 -13.34 19.00 2.76
C GLY A 145 -13.21 18.52 1.31
N PRO A 146 -14.00 19.07 0.37
CA PRO A 146 -13.97 18.66 -1.03
C PRO A 146 -12.59 18.84 -1.68
N ILE A 147 -12.15 17.83 -2.42
CA ILE A 147 -10.90 17.89 -3.19
C ILE A 147 -11.24 18.17 -4.67
N PRO A 148 -10.63 19.21 -5.29
CA PRO A 148 -10.89 19.52 -6.69
C PRO A 148 -10.50 18.36 -7.62
N GLU A 149 -11.37 18.03 -8.57
CA GLU A 149 -11.15 16.95 -9.55
C GLU A 149 -9.86 17.18 -10.35
N GLU A 150 -9.56 18.44 -10.70
CA GLU A 150 -8.35 18.80 -11.45
C GLU A 150 -7.08 18.38 -10.73
N ARG A 151 -7.10 18.38 -9.39
CA ARG A 151 -5.95 17.94 -8.60
C ARG A 151 -5.76 16.43 -8.70
N VAL A 152 -6.84 15.66 -8.62
CA VAL A 152 -6.82 14.20 -8.80
C VAL A 152 -6.35 13.85 -10.21
N LEU A 153 -6.92 14.51 -11.23
CA LEU A 153 -6.55 14.30 -12.63
C LEU A 153 -5.09 14.65 -12.90
N LYS A 154 -4.54 15.70 -12.27
CA LYS A 154 -3.11 16.04 -12.34
C LYS A 154 -2.24 14.89 -11.82
N MET A 155 -2.60 14.29 -10.68
CA MET A 155 -1.86 13.16 -10.10
C MET A 155 -1.94 11.92 -10.98
N VAL A 156 -3.15 11.58 -11.45
CA VAL A 156 -3.37 10.45 -12.38
C VAL A 156 -2.55 10.63 -13.65
N ARG A 157 -2.55 11.84 -14.23
CA ARG A 157 -1.74 12.15 -15.42
C ARG A 157 -0.25 11.92 -15.17
N ALA A 158 0.28 12.40 -14.04
CA ALA A 158 1.69 12.19 -13.70
C ALA A 158 2.04 10.69 -13.58
N TYR A 159 1.13 9.87 -13.04
CA TYR A 159 1.32 8.42 -12.99
C TYR A 159 1.30 7.78 -14.37
N VAL A 160 0.33 8.13 -15.21
CA VAL A 160 0.21 7.60 -16.58
C VAL A 160 1.43 7.99 -17.43
N GLU A 161 1.88 9.25 -17.36
CA GLU A 161 3.07 9.74 -18.06
C GLU A 161 4.35 9.03 -17.58
N ALA A 162 4.38 8.57 -16.32
CA ALA A 162 5.45 7.75 -15.78
C ALA A 162 5.36 6.25 -16.15
N GLY A 163 4.33 5.84 -16.89
CA GLY A 163 4.09 4.45 -17.30
C GLY A 163 3.37 3.60 -16.26
N LEU A 164 2.79 4.21 -15.23
CA LEU A 164 2.08 3.53 -14.14
C LEU A 164 0.59 3.47 -14.46
N LEU A 165 0.09 2.27 -14.80
CA LEU A 165 -1.26 2.09 -15.36
C LEU A 165 -2.25 1.44 -14.38
N ASN A 166 -1.78 0.84 -13.29
CA ASN A 166 -2.64 0.32 -12.23
C ASN A 166 -2.80 1.41 -11.17
N ILE A 167 -3.91 2.14 -11.26
CA ILE A 167 -4.18 3.32 -10.44
C ILE A 167 -5.46 3.09 -9.63
N SER A 168 -5.39 3.29 -8.31
CA SER A 168 -6.53 3.24 -7.41
C SER A 168 -6.91 4.66 -6.95
N LEU A 169 -8.18 5.00 -7.05
CA LEU A 169 -8.72 6.24 -6.47
C LEU A 169 -9.41 5.87 -5.16
N ALA A 170 -8.97 6.46 -4.06
CA ALA A 170 -9.53 6.20 -2.74
C ALA A 170 -10.29 7.44 -2.24
N ASP A 171 -11.50 7.24 -1.75
CA ASP A 171 -12.33 8.26 -1.09
C ASP A 171 -11.78 8.58 0.31
#